data_AF-A0A7C8E818-F1
#
_entry.id   AF-A0A7C8E818-F1
#
_cell.length_a   1.000
_cell.length_b   1.000
_cell.length_c   1.000
_cell.angle_alpha   90.00
_cell.angle_beta   90.00
_cell.angle_gamma   90.00
#
_symmetry.space_group_name_H-M   'P 1'
#
loop_
_entity.id
_entity.type
_entity.pdbx_description
1 polymer ?
#
loop_
_entity_poly.entity_id
_entity_poly.type
_entity_poly.pdbx_seq_one_letter_code
_entity_poly.pdbx_strand_id
1 'polypeptide(L)'
;MTDVKNAFCPNKDCKDYGIQNHGNIATRGKYGKDRDKDLLYCRTCGKRFASTRATAFFGLHLSDDKIAKIIHHAAEGVGVRATSRLLDVNKDT
;
A
#
# COMPACT_ATOMS: atom_id res chain seq x y z
N MET A 1 6.45 -2.01 -2.37
CA MET A 1 5.54 -3.18 -2.24
C MET A 1 5.83 -4.00 -0.99
N THR A 2 4.81 -4.26 -0.16
CA THR A 2 4.90 -5.13 1.02
C THR A 2 5.15 -6.57 0.58
N ASP A 3 6.25 -7.18 1.04
CA ASP A 3 6.44 -8.62 0.89
C ASP A 3 5.29 -9.36 1.60
N VAL A 4 4.78 -10.44 0.99
CA VAL A 4 3.72 -11.29 1.55
C VAL A 4 4.08 -11.75 2.96
N LYS A 5 5.38 -11.90 3.26
CA LYS A 5 5.92 -12.24 4.58
C LYS A 5 5.50 -11.26 5.69
N ASN A 6 5.46 -9.97 5.38
CA ASN A 6 5.14 -8.92 6.36
C ASN A 6 3.62 -8.63 6.43
N ALA A 7 2.83 -9.21 5.54
CA ALA A 7 1.39 -9.08 5.54
C ALA A 7 0.75 -9.96 6.63
N PHE A 8 -0.35 -9.46 7.20
CA PHE A 8 -1.16 -10.18 8.18
C PHE A 8 -2.64 -10.04 7.83
N CYS A 9 -3.47 -10.93 8.38
CA CYS A 9 -4.90 -10.88 8.15
C CYS A 9 -5.53 -9.66 8.85
N PRO A 10 -6.24 -8.76 8.13
CA PRO A 10 -6.90 -7.59 8.73
C PRO A 10 -8.30 -7.91 9.26
N ASN A 11 -8.70 -9.18 9.33
CA ASN A 11 -10.01 -9.58 9.82
C ASN A 11 -9.97 -9.83 11.32
N LYS A 12 -10.60 -8.97 12.13
CA LYS A 12 -10.62 -9.13 13.60
C LYS A 12 -11.26 -10.45 14.05
N ASP A 13 -12.18 -10.98 13.26
CA ASP A 13 -12.87 -12.25 13.54
C ASP A 13 -12.10 -13.49 13.04
N CYS A 14 -10.94 -13.31 12.40
CA CYS A 14 -10.10 -14.42 11.95
C CYS A 14 -9.23 -14.91 13.11
N LYS A 15 -9.14 -16.24 13.28
CA LYS A 15 -8.22 -16.86 14.26
C LYS A 15 -6.75 -16.45 14.08
N ASP A 16 -6.35 -16.12 12.85
CA ASP A 16 -4.99 -15.68 12.52
C ASP A 16 -4.90 -14.14 12.35
N TYR A 17 -5.78 -13.38 13.02
CA TYR A 17 -5.77 -11.92 12.97
C TYR A 17 -4.44 -11.36 13.47
N GLY A 18 -3.84 -10.43 12.70
CA GLY A 18 -2.62 -9.72 13.11
C GLY A 18 -1.32 -10.54 13.12
N ILE A 19 -1.38 -11.86 12.86
CA ILE A 19 -0.18 -12.72 12.86
C ILE A 19 0.56 -12.60 11.53
N GLN A 20 1.84 -12.23 11.59
CA GLN A 20 2.76 -12.17 10.44
C GLN A 20 3.49 -13.49 10.23
N ASN A 21 4.04 -13.73 9.03
CA ASN A 21 4.83 -14.91 8.71
C ASN A 21 4.17 -16.28 9.00
N HIS A 22 2.85 -16.32 9.16
CA HIS A 22 2.10 -17.55 9.48
C HIS A 22 1.79 -18.41 8.25
N GLY A 23 2.14 -17.96 7.03
CA GLY A 23 1.90 -18.68 5.78
C GLY A 23 0.42 -18.74 5.33
N ASN A 24 -0.48 -18.08 6.07
CA ASN A 24 -1.89 -17.99 5.75
C ASN A 24 -2.22 -16.91 4.71
N ILE A 25 -1.28 -16.01 4.38
CA ILE A 25 -1.47 -14.98 3.36
C ILE A 25 -0.88 -15.41 2.03
N ALA A 26 -1.62 -15.19 0.94
CA ALA A 26 -1.16 -15.46 -0.42
C ALA A 26 -1.65 -14.38 -1.40
N THR A 27 -0.96 -14.25 -2.52
CA THR A 27 -1.37 -13.37 -3.62
C THR A 27 -2.48 -14.04 -4.43
N ARG A 28 -3.62 -13.36 -4.57
CA ARG A 28 -4.76 -13.83 -5.39
C ARG A 28 -4.67 -13.35 -6.83
N GLY A 29 -4.04 -12.19 -7.04
CA GLY A 29 -3.91 -11.56 -8.35
C GLY A 29 -3.55 -10.09 -8.19
N LYS A 30 -3.79 -9.30 -9.24
CA LYS A 30 -3.59 -7.85 -9.23
C LYS A 30 -4.91 -7.12 -9.44
N TYR A 31 -5.01 -5.89 -8.94
CA TYR A 31 -6.20 -5.04 -9.03
C TYR A 31 -5.79 -3.59 -9.35
N GLY A 32 -6.78 -2.73 -9.60
CA GLY A 32 -6.57 -1.35 -10.04
C GLY A 32 -6.66 -1.19 -11.56
N LYS A 33 -6.71 0.06 -12.02
CA LYS A 33 -6.84 0.40 -13.45
C LYS A 33 -5.70 -0.19 -14.27
N ASP A 34 -4.48 -0.06 -13.75
CA ASP A 34 -3.25 -0.49 -14.43
C ASP A 34 -2.79 -1.90 -14.00
N ARG A 35 -3.59 -2.59 -13.16
CA ARG A 35 -3.29 -3.93 -12.60
C ARG A 35 -1.89 -4.02 -11.98
N ASP A 36 -1.47 -2.96 -11.32
CA ASP A 36 -0.17 -2.78 -10.68
C ASP A 36 -0.20 -3.17 -9.19
N LYS A 37 -1.37 -3.10 -8.55
CA LYS A 37 -1.51 -3.36 -7.11
C LYS A 37 -1.81 -4.82 -6.83
N ASP A 38 -1.03 -5.44 -5.93
CA ASP A 38 -1.26 -6.83 -5.53
C ASP A 38 -2.48 -6.96 -4.61
N LEU A 39 -3.34 -7.91 -4.94
CA LEU A 39 -4.48 -8.32 -4.13
C LEU A 39 -4.10 -9.57 -3.34
N LEU A 40 -3.99 -9.43 -2.03
CA LEU A 40 -3.73 -10.53 -1.11
C LEU A 40 -5.05 -11.14 -0.62
N TYR A 41 -4.97 -12.37 -0.15
CA TYR A 41 -6.06 -13.01 0.57
C TYR A 41 -5.54 -13.89 1.70
N CYS A 42 -6.34 -13.98 2.76
CA CYS A 42 -6.12 -14.93 3.85
C CYS A 42 -6.76 -16.28 3.48
N ARG A 43 -5.97 -17.35 3.50
CA ARG A 43 -6.42 -18.73 3.26
C ARG A 43 -7.36 -19.23 4.36
N THR A 44 -7.27 -18.67 5.56
CA THR A 44 -8.03 -19.10 6.73
C THR A 44 -9.46 -18.59 6.74
N CYS A 45 -9.66 -17.29 6.49
CA CYS A 45 -10.99 -16.66 6.51
C CYS A 45 -11.48 -16.23 5.12
N GLY A 46 -10.68 -16.39 4.07
CA GLY A 46 -11.03 -16.00 2.71
C GLY A 46 -11.00 -14.49 2.42
N LYS A 47 -10.79 -13.64 3.44
CA LYS A 47 -10.80 -12.17 3.29
C LYS A 47 -9.72 -11.71 2.32
N ARG A 48 -10.10 -10.85 1.39
CA ARG A 48 -9.22 -10.22 0.39
C ARG A 48 -8.86 -8.81 0.83
N PHE A 49 -7.63 -8.38 0.59
CA PHE A 49 -7.16 -7.06 0.95
C PHE A 49 -5.96 -6.64 0.10
N ALA A 50 -5.74 -5.33 -0.02
CA ALA A 50 -4.60 -4.78 -0.73
C ALA A 50 -3.28 -5.15 -0.05
N SER A 51 -2.22 -5.39 -0.81
CA SER A 51 -0.86 -5.58 -0.26
C SER A 51 -0.38 -4.36 0.56
N THR A 52 -0.85 -3.17 0.21
CA THR A 52 -0.55 -1.92 0.94
C THR A 52 -1.41 -1.72 2.19
N ARG A 53 -2.40 -2.59 2.49
CA ARG A 53 -3.36 -2.42 3.62
C ARG A 53 -2.70 -2.07 4.96
N ALA A 54 -1.52 -2.60 5.22
CA ALA A 54 -0.76 -2.42 6.45
C ALA A 54 0.43 -1.46 6.31
N THR A 55 0.44 -0.59 5.29
CA THR A 55 1.53 0.38 5.05
C THR A 55 0.99 1.81 4.91
N ALA A 56 1.88 2.78 5.01
CA ALA A 56 1.57 4.19 4.75
C ALA A 56 1.10 4.47 3.31
N PHE A 57 1.29 3.50 2.40
CA PHE A 57 0.85 3.59 1.01
C PHE A 57 -0.61 3.16 0.82
N PHE A 58 -1.31 2.72 1.88
CA PHE A 58 -2.72 2.33 1.76
C PHE A 58 -3.60 3.51 1.38
N GLY A 59 -4.47 3.31 0.38
CA GLY A 59 -5.40 4.35 -0.08
C GLY A 59 -4.77 5.42 -0.97
N LEU A 60 -3.46 5.38 -1.20
CA LEU A 60 -2.80 6.31 -2.10
C LEU A 60 -2.99 5.89 -3.57
N HIS A 61 -3.24 6.90 -4.42
CA HIS A 61 -3.51 6.72 -5.86
C HIS A 61 -2.30 7.00 -6.75
N LEU A 62 -1.29 7.68 -6.20
CA LEU A 62 -0.02 7.92 -6.87
C LEU A 62 0.87 6.67 -6.82
N SER A 63 1.84 6.60 -7.72
CA SER A 63 2.85 5.54 -7.71
C SER A 63 3.75 5.67 -6.47
N ASP A 64 4.28 4.54 -6.00
CA ASP A 64 5.23 4.48 -4.87
C ASP A 64 6.41 5.45 -5.07
N ASP A 65 6.94 5.55 -6.30
CA ASP A 65 8.04 6.47 -6.65
C ASP A 65 7.64 7.95 -6.51
N LYS A 66 6.44 8.34 -6.99
CA LYS A 66 5.96 9.71 -6.83
C LYS A 66 5.77 10.05 -5.35
N ILE A 67 5.21 9.13 -4.57
CA ILE A 67 5.01 9.34 -3.12
C ILE A 67 6.36 9.48 -2.41
N ALA A 68 7.34 8.63 -2.73
CA ALA A 68 8.68 8.73 -2.17
C ALA A 68 9.33 10.09 -2.48
N LYS A 69 9.20 10.59 -3.71
CA LYS A 69 9.69 11.93 -4.10
C LYS A 69 8.98 13.07 -3.37
N ILE A 70 7.66 12.98 -3.18
CA ILE A 70 6.89 13.96 -2.42
C ILE A 70 7.39 14.01 -0.96
N ILE A 71 7.56 12.85 -0.33
CA ILE A 71 8.09 12.74 1.04
C ILE A 71 9.50 13.31 1.11
N HIS A 72 10.36 12.99 0.14
CA HIS A 72 11.72 13.52 0.09
C HIS A 72 11.73 15.06 -0.04
N HIS A 73 10.98 15.63 -0.97
CA HIS A 73 10.87 17.09 -1.12
C HIS A 73 10.34 17.78 0.15
N ALA A 74 9.37 17.17 0.83
CA ALA A 74 8.88 17.68 2.11
C ALA A 74 9.96 17.64 3.20
N ALA A 75 10.76 16.57 3.26
CA ALA A 75 11.86 16.43 4.21
C ALA A 75 12.98 17.45 3.98
N GLU A 76 13.23 17.82 2.72
CA GLU A 76 14.17 18.88 2.32
C GLU A 76 13.59 20.31 2.52
N GLY A 77 12.38 20.44 3.06
CA GLY A 77 11.74 21.74 3.30
C GLY A 77 11.16 22.41 2.04
N VAL A 78 11.01 21.67 0.93
CA VAL A 78 10.39 22.20 -0.30
C VAL A 78 8.88 22.34 -0.08
N GLY A 79 8.38 23.57 -0.29
CA GLY A 79 6.96 23.86 -0.10
C GLY A 79 6.03 23.10 -1.06
N VAL A 80 4.81 22.81 -0.63
CA VAL A 80 3.80 22.00 -1.37
C VAL A 80 3.62 22.44 -2.83
N ARG A 81 3.53 23.76 -3.08
CA ARG A 81 3.36 24.30 -4.45
C ARG A 81 4.60 24.09 -5.32
N ALA A 82 5.80 24.15 -4.75
CA ALA A 82 7.04 23.87 -5.48
C ALA A 82 7.14 22.38 -5.80
N THR A 83 6.87 21.51 -4.82
CA THR A 83 6.79 20.04 -5.01
C THR A 83 5.78 19.66 -6.09
N SER A 84 4.60 20.28 -6.09
CA SER A 84 3.55 20.09 -7.11
C SER A 84 4.06 20.39 -8.52
N ARG A 85 4.81 21.49 -8.71
CA ARG A 85 5.42 21.85 -10.01
C ARG A 85 6.57 20.90 -10.40
N LEU A 86 7.42 20.53 -9.45
CA LEU A 86 8.59 19.67 -9.72
C LEU A 86 8.20 18.25 -10.11
N LEU A 87 7.11 17.73 -9.54
CA LEU A 87 6.66 16.35 -9.74
C LEU A 87 5.47 16.19 -10.68
N ASP A 88 4.98 17.32 -11.23
CA ASP A 88 3.79 17.39 -12.07
C ASP A 88 2.60 16.63 -11.44
N VAL A 89 2.22 17.08 -10.24
CA VAL A 89 1.10 16.56 -9.46
C VAL A 89 0.23 17.70 -8.95
N ASN A 90 -1.08 17.48 -8.83
CA ASN A 90 -1.95 18.48 -8.21
C ASN A 90 -1.57 18.61 -6.72
N LYS A 91 -1.42 19.86 -6.24
CA LYS A 91 -1.11 20.17 -4.84
C LYS A 91 -2.15 19.64 -3.85
N ASP A 92 -3.38 19.39 -4.31
CA ASP A 92 -4.52 18.90 -3.51
C ASP A 92 -4.81 17.39 -3.76
N THR A 93 -3.81 16.63 -4.25
CA THR A 93 -3.90 15.17 -4.43
C THR A 93 -3.80 14.44 -3.09
#